data_AF-A0A2D6DRE8-F1
#
_entry.id   AF-A0A2D6DRE8-F1
#
_cell.length_a   1.000
_cell.length_b   1.000
_cell.length_c   1.000
_cell.angle_alpha   90.00
_cell.angle_beta   90.00
_cell.angle_gamma   90.00
#
_symmetry.space_group_name_H-M   'P 1'
#
loop_
_entity.id
_entity.type
_entity.pdbx_description
1 polymer ?
#
loop_
_entity_poly.entity_id
_entity_poly.type
_entity_poly.pdbx_seq_one_letter_code
_entity_poly.pdbx_strand_id
1 'polypeptide(L)'
;RISVIEKIYKPPLIDPYPFFVPSGSLLPILCALSYFAEKINVYGWDFYLDASPEKMKYWQLFFNMYKYKHDVFRSQNHFESAIINFYYGYQLSKLPNINIYGYMGQLNKHEKLIKRIEKVLFQ
;
A
#
# COMPACT_ATOMS: atom_id res chain seq x y z
N ARG A 1 14.37 -7.19 -13.28
CA ARG A 1 13.28 -6.37 -12.66
C ARG A 1 13.51 -6.37 -11.15
N ILE A 2 14.30 -5.42 -10.66
CA ILE A 2 14.62 -5.17 -9.23
C ILE A 2 14.14 -3.76 -8.83
N SER A 3 13.51 -3.01 -9.74
CA SER A 3 13.29 -1.56 -9.56
C SER A 3 12.15 -1.17 -8.61
N VAL A 4 11.30 -2.11 -8.17
CA VAL A 4 10.21 -1.78 -7.23
C VAL A 4 10.79 -1.70 -5.81
N ILE A 5 11.65 -2.64 -5.44
CA ILE A 5 12.34 -2.62 -4.14
C ILE A 5 13.27 -1.40 -4.06
N GLU A 6 14.04 -1.09 -5.11
CA GLU A 6 14.94 0.07 -5.13
C GLU A 6 14.22 1.44 -5.02
N LYS A 7 12.96 1.52 -5.47
CA LYS A 7 12.16 2.75 -5.38
C LYS A 7 11.40 2.87 -4.06
N ILE A 8 11.05 1.76 -3.42
CA ILE A 8 10.31 1.73 -2.16
C ILE A 8 11.27 1.78 -0.96
N TYR A 9 12.47 1.24 -1.11
CA TYR A 9 13.37 0.91 0.00
C TYR A 9 14.80 1.35 -0.32
N LYS A 10 15.16 2.56 0.12
CA LYS A 10 16.54 2.87 0.52
C LYS A 10 16.53 2.92 2.04
N PRO A 11 16.96 1.87 2.75
CA PRO A 11 17.08 1.97 4.19
C PRO A 11 18.05 3.11 4.49
N PRO A 12 17.89 3.86 5.59
CA PRO A 12 19.03 4.60 6.10
C PRO A 12 20.15 3.58 6.30
N LEU A 13 21.26 3.73 5.58
CA LEU A 13 22.47 2.92 5.75
C LEU A 13 23.22 3.28 7.05
N ILE A 14 22.57 4.04 7.93
CA ILE A 14 23.14 4.67 9.09
C ILE A 14 22.31 4.22 10.29
N ASP A 15 23.02 3.72 11.28
CA ASP A 15 22.52 3.27 12.58
C ASP A 15 21.51 4.29 13.17
N PRO A 16 20.37 3.87 13.77
CA PRO A 16 20.05 2.54 14.26
C PRO A 16 19.18 1.65 13.34
N TYR A 17 19.07 1.95 12.04
CA TYR A 17 18.20 1.23 11.10
C TYR A 17 16.76 1.05 11.65
N PRO A 18 15.89 2.07 11.58
CA PRO A 18 14.56 2.01 12.18
C PRO A 18 13.80 0.76 11.74
N PHE A 19 13.30 0.01 12.72
CA PHE A 19 12.80 -1.37 12.61
C PHE A 19 11.65 -1.57 11.60
N PHE A 20 11.00 -0.51 11.11
CA PHE A 20 9.87 -0.62 10.20
C PHE A 20 9.95 0.38 9.05
N VAL A 21 10.10 -0.14 7.84
CA VAL A 21 9.84 0.67 6.65
C VAL A 21 8.36 0.78 6.36
N PRO A 22 7.90 1.94 5.86
CA PRO A 22 6.47 2.16 5.62
C PRO A 22 5.83 1.18 4.63
N SER A 23 6.63 0.53 3.76
CA SER A 23 6.10 -0.51 2.86
C SER A 23 5.66 -1.79 3.56
N GLY A 24 6.13 -2.03 4.79
CA GLY A 24 6.01 -3.31 5.47
C GLY A 24 6.62 -4.47 4.65
N SER A 25 6.26 -5.70 5.02
CA SER A 25 6.75 -6.92 4.36
C SER A 25 5.86 -7.42 3.21
N LEU A 26 4.60 -6.98 3.13
CA LEU A 26 3.64 -7.50 2.15
C LEU A 26 4.09 -7.23 0.72
N LEU A 27 4.51 -6.00 0.39
CA LEU A 27 4.89 -5.66 -0.99
C LEU A 27 6.11 -6.44 -1.51
N PRO A 28 7.23 -6.56 -0.74
CA PRO A 28 8.31 -7.47 -1.10
C PRO A 28 7.84 -8.92 -1.28
N ILE A 29 6.97 -9.43 -0.40
CA ILE A 29 6.43 -10.79 -0.50
C ILE A 29 5.61 -10.96 -1.79
N LEU A 30 4.72 -10.01 -2.13
CA LEU A 30 3.95 -10.06 -3.37
C LEU A 30 4.86 -10.03 -4.59
N CYS A 31 5.91 -9.20 -4.58
CA CYS A 31 6.89 -9.16 -5.66
C CYS A 31 7.62 -10.50 -5.80
N ALA A 32 8.10 -11.08 -4.69
CA ALA A 32 8.80 -12.36 -4.69
C ALA A 32 7.88 -13.51 -5.16
N LEU A 33 6.66 -13.58 -4.62
CA LEU A 33 5.68 -14.59 -5.03
C LEU A 33 5.28 -14.44 -6.50
N SER A 34 5.24 -13.22 -7.04
CA SER A 34 4.87 -12.98 -8.45
C SER A 34 5.85 -13.60 -9.44
N TYR A 35 7.07 -13.95 -9.00
CA TYR A 35 8.04 -14.66 -9.81
C TYR A 35 7.75 -16.16 -9.93
N PHE A 36 7.17 -16.76 -8.89
CA PHE A 36 6.97 -18.21 -8.80
C PHE A 36 5.52 -18.65 -9.03
N ALA A 37 4.55 -17.80 -8.69
CA ALA A 37 3.14 -18.14 -8.72
C ALA A 37 2.47 -17.65 -10.02
N GLU A 38 1.72 -18.54 -10.67
CA GLU A 38 0.84 -18.18 -11.78
C GLU A 38 -0.28 -17.22 -11.34
N LYS A 39 -0.73 -17.35 -10.09
CA LYS A 39 -1.80 -16.55 -9.50
C LYS A 39 -1.57 -16.30 -8.02
N ILE A 40 -1.84 -15.07 -7.57
CA ILE A 40 -1.75 -14.67 -6.17
C ILE A 40 -3.10 -14.17 -5.70
N ASN A 41 -3.58 -14.72 -4.58
CA ASN A 41 -4.78 -14.24 -3.91
C ASN A 41 -4.36 -13.54 -2.61
N VAL A 42 -4.66 -12.26 -2.48
CA VAL A 42 -4.31 -11.42 -1.34
C VAL A 42 -5.54 -11.21 -0.48
N TYR A 43 -5.45 -11.50 0.82
CA TYR A 43 -6.54 -11.34 1.78
C TYR A 43 -6.12 -10.41 2.93
N GLY A 44 -7.07 -9.67 3.49
CA GLY A 44 -6.87 -8.88 4.72
C GLY A 44 -5.92 -7.69 4.58
N TRP A 45 -5.57 -7.29 3.34
CA TRP A 45 -4.72 -6.12 3.10
C TRP A 45 -5.41 -4.81 3.53
N ASP A 46 -6.72 -4.82 3.62
CA ASP A 46 -7.60 -3.73 4.01
C ASP A 46 -7.92 -3.68 5.53
N PHE A 47 -7.10 -4.29 6.39
CA PHE A 47 -7.39 -4.40 7.84
C PHE A 47 -7.65 -3.07 8.57
N TYR A 48 -7.28 -1.94 7.97
CA TYR A 48 -7.43 -0.58 8.50
C TYR A 48 -8.53 0.24 7.80
N LEU A 49 -9.25 -0.37 6.86
CA LEU A 49 -10.39 0.25 6.17
C LEU A 49 -11.71 -0.23 6.75
N ASP A 50 -12.46 0.70 7.34
CA ASP A 50 -13.77 0.41 7.95
C ASP A 50 -14.88 0.20 6.92
N ALA A 51 -14.68 0.64 5.67
CA ALA A 51 -15.65 0.49 4.59
C ALA A 51 -14.98 0.47 3.21
N SER A 52 -15.75 0.02 2.22
CA SER A 52 -15.35 -0.01 0.82
C SER A 52 -15.06 1.40 0.25
N PRO A 53 -13.90 1.61 -0.39
CA PRO A 53 -13.56 2.83 -1.10
C PRO A 53 -14.56 3.21 -2.21
N GLU A 54 -15.24 2.25 -2.84
CA GLU A 54 -16.27 2.54 -3.86
C GLU A 54 -17.40 3.42 -3.31
N LYS A 55 -17.75 3.20 -2.03
CA LYS A 55 -18.81 3.93 -1.33
C LYS A 55 -18.32 5.26 -0.73
N MET A 56 -17.02 5.53 -0.73
CA MET A 56 -16.44 6.75 -0.16
C MET A 56 -16.29 7.88 -1.18
N LYS A 57 -16.38 9.13 -0.70
CA LYS A 57 -15.92 10.33 -1.41
C LYS A 57 -14.40 10.49 -1.23
N TYR A 58 -13.78 11.29 -2.10
CA TYR A 58 -12.33 11.55 -2.09
C TYR A 58 -11.77 11.84 -0.69
N TRP A 59 -12.34 12.83 0.00
CA TRP A 59 -11.86 13.25 1.32
C TRP A 59 -12.14 12.20 2.40
N GLN A 60 -13.26 11.48 2.30
CA GLN A 60 -13.54 10.38 3.23
C GLN A 60 -12.50 9.27 3.12
N LEU A 61 -12.10 8.91 1.90
CA LEU A 61 -11.06 7.92 1.68
C LEU A 61 -9.70 8.41 2.16
N PHE A 62 -9.35 9.65 1.83
CA PHE A 62 -8.09 10.28 2.25
C PHE A 62 -7.93 10.32 3.78
N PHE A 63 -8.95 10.79 4.50
CA PHE A 63 -8.88 10.82 5.96
C PHE A 63 -8.93 9.43 6.60
N ASN A 64 -9.53 8.43 5.92
CA ASN A 64 -9.48 7.04 6.39
C ASN A 64 -8.11 6.38 6.26
N MET A 65 -7.17 6.95 5.49
CA MET A 65 -5.77 6.48 5.45
C MET A 65 -5.04 6.71 6.77
N TYR A 66 -5.55 7.57 7.65
CA TYR A 66 -4.97 7.83 8.97
C TYR A 66 -5.83 7.25 10.09
N LYS A 67 -5.18 6.52 11.00
CA LYS A 67 -5.78 5.98 12.21
C LYS A 67 -4.83 6.23 13.37
N TYR A 68 -5.16 7.21 14.21
CA TYR A 68 -4.34 7.63 15.35
C TYR A 68 -3.85 6.47 16.22
N LYS A 69 -4.74 5.51 16.56
CA LYS A 69 -4.36 4.35 17.38
C LYS A 69 -3.30 3.47 16.69
N HIS A 70 -3.43 3.23 15.39
CA HIS A 70 -2.44 2.42 14.67
C HIS A 70 -1.12 3.16 14.51
N ASP A 71 -1.18 4.47 14.34
CA ASP A 71 0.00 5.30 14.21
C ASP A 71 0.82 5.34 15.51
N VAL A 72 0.19 5.74 16.62
CA VAL A 72 0.88 5.93 17.91
C VAL A 72 1.31 4.62 18.56
N PHE A 73 0.49 3.56 18.48
CA PHE A 73 0.73 2.33 19.24
C PHE A 73 1.41 1.21 18.45
N ARG A 74 1.66 1.38 17.14
CA ARG A 74 2.25 0.31 16.31
C ARG A 74 3.55 0.71 15.62
N SER A 75 3.53 1.72 14.76
CA SER A 75 4.64 1.94 13.83
C SER A 75 5.06 3.39 13.61
N GLN A 76 4.30 4.37 14.10
CA GLN A 76 4.58 5.81 13.95
C GLN A 76 4.81 6.25 12.50
N ASN A 77 4.24 5.50 11.55
CA ASN A 77 4.35 5.73 10.12
C ASN A 77 3.09 5.26 9.38
N HIS A 78 1.94 5.24 10.06
CA HIS A 78 0.74 4.59 9.55
C HIS A 78 0.23 5.29 8.30
N PHE A 79 0.31 6.62 8.25
CA PHE A 79 -0.14 7.39 7.10
C PHE A 79 0.73 7.13 5.87
N GLU A 80 2.06 7.14 6.04
CA GLU A 80 3.05 6.83 5.01
C GLU A 80 2.85 5.40 4.50
N SER A 81 2.63 4.47 5.43
CA SER A 81 2.34 3.08 5.10
C SER A 81 1.04 2.97 4.29
N ALA A 82 -0.02 3.66 4.70
CA ALA A 82 -1.29 3.66 3.99
C ALA A 82 -1.16 4.24 2.58
N ILE A 83 -0.41 5.35 2.40
CA ILE A 83 -0.14 5.96 1.09
C ILE A 83 0.53 4.95 0.15
N ILE A 84 1.61 4.31 0.61
CA ILE A 84 2.33 3.30 -0.19
C ILE A 84 1.42 2.12 -0.52
N ASN A 85 0.71 1.59 0.48
CA ASN A 85 -0.19 0.46 0.29
C ASN A 85 -1.33 0.80 -0.69
N PHE A 86 -1.88 2.01 -0.66
CA PHE A 86 -2.92 2.45 -1.58
C PHE A 86 -2.43 2.55 -3.02
N TYR A 87 -1.23 3.10 -3.23
CA TYR A 87 -0.63 3.14 -4.55
C TYR A 87 -0.45 1.74 -5.11
N TYR A 88 0.23 0.85 -4.36
CA TYR A 88 0.50 -0.49 -4.83
C TYR A 88 -0.75 -1.37 -4.89
N GLY A 89 -1.70 -1.21 -3.97
CA GLY A 89 -2.99 -1.90 -4.03
C GLY A 89 -3.73 -1.59 -5.32
N TYR A 90 -3.73 -0.32 -5.75
CA TYR A 90 -4.31 0.08 -7.03
C TYR A 90 -3.52 -0.40 -8.25
N GLN A 91 -2.18 -0.39 -8.21
CA GLN A 91 -1.38 -0.88 -9.35
C GLN A 91 -1.51 -2.40 -9.49
N LEU A 92 -1.45 -3.13 -8.36
CA LEU A 92 -1.53 -4.60 -8.36
C LEU A 92 -2.94 -5.10 -8.65
N SER A 93 -4.01 -4.35 -8.31
CA SER A 93 -5.38 -4.74 -8.65
C SER A 93 -5.66 -4.78 -10.16
N LYS A 94 -4.80 -4.15 -10.98
CA LYS A 94 -4.88 -4.16 -12.44
C LYS A 94 -4.20 -5.37 -13.08
N LEU A 95 -3.41 -6.12 -12.32
CA LEU A 95 -2.66 -7.24 -12.85
C LEU A 95 -3.56 -8.49 -12.89
N PRO A 96 -3.66 -9.19 -14.03
CA PRO A 96 -4.59 -10.32 -14.19
C PRO A 96 -4.24 -11.53 -13.33
N ASN A 97 -2.99 -11.63 -12.88
CA ASN A 97 -2.49 -12.70 -12.03
C ASN A 97 -2.58 -12.38 -10.52
N ILE A 98 -3.07 -11.21 -10.13
CA ILE A 98 -3.22 -10.83 -8.72
C ILE A 98 -4.68 -10.50 -8.41
N ASN A 99 -5.28 -11.30 -7.54
CA ASN A 99 -6.60 -11.08 -6.99
C ASN A 99 -6.49 -10.48 -5.59
N ILE A 100 -6.99 -9.27 -5.41
CA ILE A 100 -7.07 -8.65 -4.08
C ILE A 100 -8.49 -8.84 -3.55
N TYR A 101 -8.62 -9.72 -2.55
CA TYR A 101 -9.84 -9.91 -1.80
C TYR A 101 -9.89 -8.89 -0.66
N GLY A 102 -10.85 -7.98 -0.75
CA GLY A 102 -11.03 -6.89 0.18
C GLY A 102 -11.11 -5.54 -0.51
N TYR A 103 -11.16 -4.48 0.29
CA TYR A 103 -11.37 -3.11 -0.14
C TYR A 103 -10.18 -2.50 -0.91
N MET A 104 -8.97 -3.04 -0.75
CA MET A 104 -7.79 -2.56 -1.49
C MET A 104 -7.89 -2.78 -3.01
N GLY A 105 -8.72 -3.73 -3.47
CA GLY A 105 -9.02 -3.91 -4.89
C GLY A 105 -9.99 -2.89 -5.48
N GLN A 106 -10.65 -2.08 -4.63
CA GLN A 106 -11.82 -1.27 -4.98
C GLN A 106 -11.49 0.22 -5.15
N LEU A 107 -10.26 0.54 -5.55
CA LEU A 107 -9.74 1.91 -5.63
C LEU A 107 -10.00 2.63 -6.96
N ASN A 108 -10.65 1.97 -7.93
CA ASN A 108 -10.83 2.47 -9.31
C ASN A 108 -11.49 3.86 -9.38
N LYS A 109 -12.50 4.12 -8.56
CA LYS A 109 -13.19 5.41 -8.48
C LYS A 109 -12.29 6.58 -8.02
N HIS A 110 -11.14 6.27 -7.41
CA HIS A 110 -10.24 7.24 -6.78
C HIS A 110 -8.91 7.39 -7.52
N GLU A 111 -8.86 7.09 -8.82
CA GLU A 111 -7.64 7.24 -9.65
C GLU A 111 -6.96 8.61 -9.48
N LYS A 112 -7.74 9.70 -9.32
CA LYS A 112 -7.20 11.04 -9.08
C LYS A 112 -6.38 11.13 -7.78
N LEU A 113 -6.80 10.43 -6.73
CA LEU A 113 -6.05 10.35 -5.47
C LEU A 113 -4.76 9.55 -5.68
N ILE A 114 -4.85 8.41 -6.37
CA ILE A 114 -3.68 7.58 -6.68
C ILE A 114 -2.65 8.37 -7.49
N LYS A 115 -3.06 9.12 -8.51
CA LYS A 115 -2.15 9.98 -9.30
C LYS A 115 -1.45 11.03 -8.44
N ARG A 116 -2.12 11.56 -7.42
CA ARG A 116 -1.48 12.50 -6.47
C ARG A 116 -0.48 11.79 -5.57
N ILE A 117 -0.82 10.60 -5.08
CA ILE A 117 0.10 9.75 -4.31
C ILE A 117 1.35 9.43 -5.14
N GLU A 118 1.18 9.03 -6.39
CA GLU A 118 2.28 8.73 -7.31
C GLU A 118 3.25 9.91 -7.46
N LYS A 119 2.71 11.12 -7.62
CA LYS A 119 3.52 12.34 -7.64
C LYS A 119 4.31 12.50 -6.34
N VAL A 120 3.67 12.36 -5.18
CA VAL A 120 4.37 12.49 -3.88
C VAL A 120 5.46 11.44 -3.69
N LEU A 121 5.25 10.21 -4.17
CA LEU A 121 6.21 9.12 -3.98
C LEU A 121 7.39 9.16 -4.96
N PHE A 122 7.23 9.74 -6.16
CA PHE A 122 8.20 9.57 -7.25
C PHE A 122 8.53 10.85 -8.04
N GLN A 123 7.98 12.02 -7.67
CA GLN A 123 8.28 13.31 -8.30
C GLN A 123 8.65 14.35 -7.24
#